data_AF-A0A3D0ZRK5-F1
#
_entry.id   AF-A0A3D0ZRK5-F1
#
_cell.length_a   1.000
_cell.length_b   1.000
_cell.length_c   1.000
_cell.angle_alpha   90.00
_cell.angle_beta   90.00
_cell.angle_gamma   90.00
#
_symmetry.space_group_name_H-M   'P 1'
#
loop_
_entity.id
_entity.type
_entity.pdbx_description
1 polymer ?
#
loop_
_entity_poly.entity_id
_entity_poly.type
_entity_poly.pdbx_seq_one_letter_code
_entity_poly.pdbx_strand_id
1 'polypeptide(L)' 'MYYVILALLILVVFIVATRILSSLIKGCFVAVSLFLIVITIFLLYKSTVEPIEVFGIYRIDSFRITKLEKNFL' A
#
# COMPACT_ATOMS: atom_id res chain seq x y z
N MET A 1 -41.48 26.92 1.21
CA MET A 1 -41.76 25.47 1.18
C MET A 1 -40.87 24.67 0.22
N TYR A 2 -40.41 25.22 -0.91
CA TYR A 2 -39.50 24.52 -1.84
C TYR A 2 -38.07 24.30 -1.31
N TYR A 3 -37.53 25.26 -0.56
CA TYR A 3 -36.18 25.19 0.01
C TYR A 3 -35.98 24.05 1.01
N VAL A 4 -37.04 23.66 1.74
CA VAL A 4 -36.98 22.57 2.72
C VAL A 4 -36.82 21.21 2.01
N ILE A 5 -37.53 21.03 0.88
CA ILE A 5 -37.45 19.81 0.06
C ILE A 5 -36.06 19.70 -0.59
N LEU A 6 -35.53 20.81 -1.09
CA LEU A 6 -34.19 20.87 -1.68
C LEU A 6 -33.10 20.54 -0.66
N ALA A 7 -33.20 21.08 0.57
CA ALA A 7 -32.28 20.76 1.65
C ALA A 7 -32.33 19.26 2.01
N LEU A 8 -33.52 18.68 2.03
CA LEU A 8 -33.71 17.26 2.32
C LEU A 8 -33.09 16.38 1.23
N LEU A 9 -33.21 16.79 -0.04
CA LEU A 9 -32.60 16.08 -1.17
C LEU A 9 -31.07 16.15 -1.14
N ILE A 10 -30.51 17.32 -0.84
CA ILE A 10 -29.05 17.50 -0.67
C ILE A 10 -28.52 16.63 0.49
N LEU A 11 -29.26 16.56 1.60
CA LEU A 11 -28.91 15.74 2.75
C LEU A 11 -28.82 14.25 2.37
N VAL A 12 -29.81 13.75 1.62
CA VAL A 12 -29.83 12.35 1.16
C VAL A 12 -28.64 12.06 0.25
N VAL A 13 -28.37 12.94 -0.72
CA VAL A 13 -27.23 12.79 -1.64
C VAL A 13 -25.91 12.80 -0.88
N PHE A 14 -25.77 13.67 0.13
CA PHE A 14 -24.56 13.75 0.97
C PHE A 14 -24.32 12.46 1.76
N ILE A 15 -25.36 11.86 2.34
CA ILE A 15 -25.26 10.58 3.08
C ILE A 15 -24.84 9.45 2.14
N VAL A 16 -25.38 9.41 0.91
CA VAL A 16 -25.01 8.40 -0.08
C VAL A 16 -23.56 8.58 -0.54
N ALA A 17 -23.17 9.82 -0.86
CA ALA A 17 -21.82 10.14 -1.31
C ALA A 17 -20.76 9.80 -0.24
N THR A 18 -21.02 10.15 1.02
CA THR A 18 -20.11 9.84 2.14
C THR A 18 -19.96 8.34 2.39
N ARG A 19 -21.04 7.55 2.23
CA ARG A 19 -20.95 6.08 2.29
C ARG A 19 -20.10 5.49 1.17
N ILE A 20 -20.27 5.97 -0.06
CA ILE A 20 -19.49 5.51 -1.21
C ILE A 20 -18.01 5.86 -1.02
N LEU A 21 -17.72 7.07 -0.55
CA LEU A 21 -16.36 7.52 -0.27
C LEU A 21 -15.69 6.64 0.82
N SER A 22 -16.42 6.28 1.87
CA SER A 22 -15.93 5.37 2.91
C SER A 22 -15.61 3.97 2.35
N SER A 23 -16.43 3.46 1.43
CA SER A 23 -16.19 2.17 0.77
C SER A 23 -14.97 2.22 -0.14
N LEU A 24 -14.80 3.30 -0.90
CA LEU A 24 -13.64 3.51 -1.78
C LEU A 24 -12.33 3.58 -0.99
N ILE A 25 -12.32 4.28 0.14
CA ILE A 25 -11.14 4.40 1.01
C ILE A 25 -10.74 3.02 1.55
N LYS A 26 -11.71 2.22 2.01
CA LYS A 26 -11.45 0.86 2.48
C LYS A 26 -10.90 -0.03 1.36
N GLY A 27 -11.50 0.05 0.17
CA GLY A 27 -11.03 -0.70 -1.00
C GLY A 27 -9.60 -0.32 -1.41
N CYS A 28 -9.28 0.98 -1.39
CA CYS A 28 -7.94 1.48 -1.70
C CYS A 28 -6.90 0.95 -0.68
N PHE A 29 -7.24 0.96 0.61
CA PHE A 29 -6.33 0.45 1.65
C PHE A 29 -6.02 -1.05 1.46
N VAL A 30 -7.04 -1.85 1.11
CA VAL A 30 -6.87 -3.29 0.83
C VAL A 30 -6.03 -3.50 -0.43
N ALA A 31 -6.27 -2.74 -1.49
CA ALA A 31 -5.48 -2.83 -2.73
C ALA A 31 -4.01 -2.47 -2.51
N VAL A 32 -3.73 -1.41 -1.76
CA VAL A 32 -2.36 -0.99 -1.41
C VAL A 32 -1.67 -2.05 -0.53
N SER A 33 -2.38 -2.62 0.43
CA SER A 33 -1.84 -3.68 1.30
C SER A 33 -1.51 -4.95 0.50
N LEU A 34 -2.39 -5.39 -0.39
CA LEU A 34 -2.13 -6.51 -1.30
C LEU A 34 -0.92 -6.23 -2.20
N PHE A 35 -0.83 -5.03 -2.77
CA PHE A 35 0.29 -4.64 -3.61
C PHE A 35 1.63 -4.71 -2.86
N LEU A 36 1.67 -4.20 -1.61
CA LEU A 36 2.84 -4.30 -0.73
C LEU A 36 3.23 -5.77 -0.48
N ILE A 37 2.27 -6.63 -0.14
CA ILE A 37 2.52 -8.05 0.11
C ILE A 37 3.10 -8.74 -1.13
N VAL A 38 2.52 -8.48 -2.31
CA VAL A 38 3.00 -9.05 -3.58
C VAL A 38 4.44 -8.62 -3.87
N ILE A 39 4.77 -7.33 -3.68
CA ILE A 39 6.14 -6.84 -3.85
C ILE A 39 7.10 -7.50 -2.86
N THR A 40 6.71 -7.63 -1.59
CA THR A 40 7.53 -8.29 -0.58
C THR A 40 7.81 -9.75 -0.94
N ILE A 41 6.79 -10.50 -1.37
CA ILE A 41 6.95 -11.89 -1.80
C ILE A 41 7.83 -11.96 -3.04
N PHE A 42 7.65 -11.06 -4.00
CA PHE A 42 8.47 -11.01 -5.21
C PHE A 42 9.93 -10.71 -4.90
N LEU A 43 10.21 -9.76 -3.99
CA LEU A 43 11.55 -9.48 -3.48
C LEU A 43 12.14 -10.69 -2.77
N LEU A 44 11.37 -11.38 -1.93
CA LEU A 44 11.81 -12.59 -1.24
C LEU A 44 12.16 -13.72 -2.22
N TYR A 45 11.27 -13.97 -3.18
CA TYR A 45 11.46 -14.98 -4.21
C TYR A 45 12.70 -14.68 -5.04
N LYS A 46 12.82 -13.43 -5.53
CA LYS A 46 14.00 -13.01 -6.28
C LYS A 46 15.26 -13.07 -5.42
N SER A 47 15.19 -12.75 -4.13
CA SER A 47 16.32 -12.88 -3.16
C SER A 47 16.74 -14.33 -2.92
N THR A 48 15.89 -15.30 -3.25
CA THR A 48 16.22 -16.73 -3.18
C THR A 48 16.93 -17.22 -4.46
N VAL A 49 16.77 -16.51 -5.57
CA VAL A 49 17.32 -16.87 -6.89
C VAL A 49 18.58 -16.07 -7.22
N GLU A 50 18.63 -14.80 -6.83
CA GLU A 50 19.76 -13.90 -7.02
C GLU A 50 19.96 -13.04 -5.76
N PRO A 51 21.21 -12.80 -5.33
CA PRO A 51 21.48 -11.94 -4.19
C PRO A 51 21.02 -10.52 -4.49
N ILE A 52 19.99 -10.04 -3.81
CA ILE A 52 19.47 -8.69 -4.01
C ILE A 52 20.24 -7.73 -3.12
N GLU A 53 20.89 -6.76 -3.75
CA GLU A 53 21.52 -5.64 -3.07
C GLU A 53 20.48 -4.53 -2.84
N VAL A 54 20.08 -4.36 -1.58
CA VAL A 54 19.21 -3.26 -1.17
C VAL A 54 20.11 -2.06 -0.88
N PHE A 55 20.00 -1.02 -1.71
CA PHE A 55 20.68 0.27 -1.53
C PHE A 55 22.23 0.20 -1.44
N GLY A 56 22.86 -0.88 -1.90
CA GLY A 56 24.33 -1.05 -1.85
C GLY A 56 24.91 -1.17 -0.43
N ILE A 57 24.06 -1.39 0.59
CA ILE A 57 24.47 -1.50 2.01
C ILE A 57 24.12 -2.88 2.57
N TYR A 58 23.08 -3.53 2.03
CA TYR A 58 22.60 -4.81 2.50
C TYR A 58 22.46 -5.79 1.35
N ARG A 59 23.19 -6.91 1.42
CA ARG A 59 23.02 -8.03 0.50
C ARG A 59 22.13 -9.05 1.17
N ILE A 60 20.96 -9.29 0.59
CA ILE A 60 20.03 -10.32 1.06
C ILE A 60 20.17 -11.49 0.08
N ASP A 61 20.85 -12.53 0.56
CA ASP A 61 21.07 -13.76 -0.18
C ASP A 61 20.48 -14.91 0.64
N SER A 62 19.52 -15.64 0.09
CA SER A 62 18.93 -16.84 0.69
C SER A 62 18.57 -16.68 2.19
N PHE A 63 17.76 -15.66 2.50
CA PHE A 63 17.30 -15.33 3.87
C PHE A 63 18.40 -14.93 4.88
N ARG A 64 19.65 -14.79 4.45
CA ARG A 64 20.73 -14.23 5.26
C ARG A 64 20.91 -12.76 4.94
N ILE A 65 20.68 -11.91 5.95
CA ILE A 65 20.97 -10.49 5.88
C ILE A 65 22.46 -10.33 6.19
N THR A 66 23.27 -10.18 5.15
CA THR A 66 24.69 -9.85 5.30
C THR A 66 24.85 -8.34 5.17
N LYS A 67 25.22 -7.68 6.27
CA LYS A 67 25.57 -6.26 6.25
C LYS A 67 26.90 -6.13 5.50
N LEU A 68 26.91 -5.41 4.39
CA LEU A 68 28.16 -5.05 3.72
C LEU A 68 28.83 -3.98 4.59
N GLU A 69 29.67 -4.43 5.51
CA GLU A 69 30.54 -3.56 6.28
C GLU A 69 31.49 -2.89 5.28
N LYS A 70 31.17 -1.65 4.95
CA LYS A 70 32.01 -0.77 4.15
C LYS A 70 33.29 -0.49 4.93
N ASN A 71 34.24 -1.42 4.87
CA ASN A 71 35.64 -1.14 5.17
C ASN A 71 36.11 -0.14 4.11
N PHE A 72 35.96 1.14 4.42
CA PHE A 72 36.69 2.21 3.76
C PHE A 72 38.17 1.98 4.06
N LEU A 73 38.87 1.41 3.07
CA LEU A 73 40.30 1.60 2.85
C LEU A 73 40.55 3.04 2.39
#